data_AF-A0A439SPN1-F1
#
_entry.id   AF-A0A439SPN1-F1
#
_cell.length_a   1.000
_cell.length_b   1.000
_cell.length_c   1.000
_cell.angle_alpha   90.00
_cell.angle_beta   90.00
_cell.angle_gamma   90.00
#
_symmetry.space_group_name_H-M   'P 1'
#
loop_
_entity.id
_entity.type
_entity.pdbx_description
1 polymer ?
#
loop_
_entity_poly.entity_id
_entity_poly.type
_entity_poly.pdbx_seq_one_letter_code
_entity_poly.pdbx_strand_id
1 'polypeptide(L)'
;MERRSWKFFERIESLIFIVLMLLLTLAIGGAVAALIGAMFGLSSIKNIGGSIAGLGAVGFFGWMFVTGDLGTALLGIPSRTERREQQEHESRK
;
A
#
# COMPACT_ATOMS: atom_id res chain seq x y z
N MET A 1 18.40 -7.45 -23.09
CA MET A 1 18.75 -6.24 -22.32
C MET A 1 18.13 -6.31 -20.91
N GLU A 2 17.95 -7.51 -20.34
CA GLU A 2 17.15 -7.72 -19.11
C GLU A 2 17.87 -7.49 -17.77
N ARG A 3 19.19 -7.66 -17.64
CA ARG A 3 19.83 -7.65 -16.32
C ARG A 3 19.91 -6.28 -15.62
N ARG A 4 19.73 -5.18 -16.37
CA ARG A 4 19.82 -3.82 -15.81
C ARG A 4 18.49 -3.36 -15.20
N SER A 5 17.35 -3.78 -15.75
CA SER A 5 16.02 -3.35 -15.28
C SER A 5 15.66 -3.85 -13.88
N TRP A 6 16.12 -5.03 -13.46
CA TRP A 6 15.79 -5.59 -12.14
C TRP A 6 16.19 -4.66 -10.98
N LYS A 7 17.37 -4.03 -11.07
CA LYS A 7 17.84 -3.05 -10.07
C LYS A 7 17.06 -1.73 -10.09
N PHE A 8 16.41 -1.39 -11.20
CA PHE A 8 15.57 -0.20 -11.30
C PHE A 8 14.18 -0.45 -10.72
N PHE A 9 13.61 -1.64 -10.97
CA PHE A 9 12.34 -2.04 -10.37
C PHE A 9 12.44 -2.12 -8.84
N GLU A 10 13.50 -2.72 -8.29
CA GLU A 10 13.75 -2.72 -6.83
C GLU A 10 13.84 -1.32 -6.22
N ARG A 11 14.46 -0.36 -6.94
CA ARG A 11 14.54 1.03 -6.47
C ARG A 11 13.20 1.72 -6.47
N ILE A 12 12.40 1.51 -7.52
CA ILE A 12 11.06 2.09 -7.63
C ILE A 12 10.15 1.50 -6.56
N GLU A 13 10.18 0.18 -6.37
CA GLU A 13 9.43 -0.52 -5.34
C GLU A 13 9.84 -0.06 -3.93
N SER A 14 11.14 0.04 -3.66
CA SER A 14 11.66 0.57 -2.40
C SER A 14 11.22 2.02 -2.16
N LEU A 15 11.27 2.87 -3.19
CA LEU A 15 10.77 4.26 -3.12
C LEU A 15 9.28 4.31 -2.81
N ILE A 16 8.47 3.47 -3.47
CA ILE A 16 7.04 3.36 -3.22
C ILE A 16 6.79 2.91 -1.77
N PHE A 17 7.53 1.93 -1.27
CA PHE A 17 7.47 1.48 0.12
C PHE A 17 7.81 2.59 1.11
N ILE A 18 8.86 3.37 0.84
CA ILE A 18 9.25 4.51 1.67
C ILE A 18 8.12 5.57 1.69
N VAL A 19 7.56 5.89 0.53
CA VAL A 19 6.45 6.85 0.42
C VAL A 19 5.21 6.34 1.17
N LEU A 20 4.88 5.06 1.05
CA LEU A 20 3.78 4.44 1.79
C LEU A 20 4.00 4.46 3.31
N MET A 21 5.20 4.12 3.77
CA MET A 21 5.59 4.21 5.19
C MET A 21 5.50 5.64 5.72
N LEU A 22 5.91 6.63 4.93
CA LEU A 22 5.78 8.05 5.27
C LEU A 22 4.32 8.49 5.38
N LEU A 23 3.48 8.13 4.40
CA LEU A 23 2.05 8.41 4.42
C LEU A 23 1.36 7.78 5.64
N LEU A 24 1.73 6.54 5.97
CA LEU A 24 1.21 5.85 7.14
C LEU A 24 1.62 6.57 8.43
N THR A 25 2.88 6.97 8.54
CA THR A 25 3.39 7.70 9.72
C THR A 25 2.70 9.05 9.85
N LEU A 26 2.47 9.76 8.74
CA LEU A 26 1.74 11.01 8.71
C LEU A 26 0.28 10.81 9.14
N ALA A 27 -0.37 9.73 8.69
CA ALA A 27 -1.74 9.40 9.06
C ALA A 27 -1.87 9.14 10.56
N ILE A 28 -0.96 8.34 11.13
CA ILE A 28 -0.91 8.04 12.57
C ILE A 28 -0.63 9.31 13.37
N GLY A 29 0.37 10.10 12.97
CA GLY A 29 0.70 11.37 13.64
C GLY A 29 -0.46 12.37 13.61
N GLY A 30 -1.14 12.51 12.47
CA GLY A 30 -2.34 13.33 12.33
C GLY A 30 -3.48 12.84 13.22
N ALA A 31 -3.71 11.52 13.28
CA ALA A 31 -4.77 10.94 14.12
C ALA A 31 -4.50 11.15 15.61
N VAL A 32 -3.26 10.98 16.06
CA VAL A 32 -2.85 11.26 17.45
C VAL A 32 -3.03 12.74 17.76
N ALA A 33 -2.60 13.65 16.87
CA ALA A 33 -2.83 15.08 17.05
C ALA A 33 -4.32 15.44 17.09
N ALA A 34 -5.15 14.79 16.27
CA ALA A 34 -6.60 14.98 16.27
C ALA A 34 -7.26 14.54 17.58
N LEU A 35 -6.82 13.39 18.12
CA LEU A 35 -7.26 12.87 19.41
C LEU A 35 -6.88 13.82 20.55
N ILE A 36 -5.63 14.31 20.57
CA ILE A 36 -5.18 15.31 21.53
C ILE A 36 -6.03 16.58 21.41
N GLY A 37 -6.21 17.09 20.19
CA GLY A 37 -7.06 18.27 19.95
C GLY A 37 -8.51 18.07 20.43
N ALA A 38 -9.08 16.88 20.24
CA ALA A 38 -10.41 16.55 20.72
C ALA A 38 -10.46 16.45 22.26
N MET A 39 -9.44 15.88 22.90
CA MET A 39 -9.35 15.76 24.36
C MET A 39 -9.21 17.13 25.05
N PHE A 40 -8.46 18.05 24.46
CA PHE A 40 -8.27 19.40 25.00
C PHE A 40 -9.35 20.41 24.56
N GLY A 41 -10.36 19.98 23.79
CA GLY A 41 -11.41 20.86 23.27
C GLY A 41 -10.92 21.89 22.23
N LEU A 42 -9.67 21.77 21.75
CA LEU A 42 -9.11 22.64 20.71
C LEU A 42 -9.56 22.17 19.33
N SER A 43 -10.70 22.71 18.90
CA SER A 43 -11.32 22.43 17.60
C SER A 43 -10.37 22.63 16.42
N SER A 44 -9.45 23.61 16.48
CA SER A 44 -8.45 23.83 15.43
C SER A 44 -7.45 22.67 15.31
N ILE A 45 -6.91 22.17 16.43
CA ILE A 45 -5.94 21.07 16.42
C ILE A 45 -6.62 19.77 15.99
N LYS A 46 -7.86 19.54 16.45
CA LYS A 46 -8.68 18.41 16.03
C LYS A 46 -8.87 18.40 14.50
N ASN A 47 -9.25 19.53 13.91
CA ASN A 47 -9.51 19.63 12.47
C ASN A 47 -8.24 19.54 11.64
N ILE A 48 -7.14 20.16 12.09
CA ILE A 48 -5.83 20.07 11.41
C ILE A 48 -5.30 18.64 11.46
N GLY A 49 -5.25 18.04 12.65
CA GLY A 49 -4.83 16.64 12.83
C GLY A 49 -5.70 15.68 12.02
N GLY A 50 -7.02 15.87 12.04
CA GLY A 50 -7.97 15.06 11.28
C GLY A 50 -7.79 15.20 9.76
N SER A 51 -7.50 16.40 9.27
CA SER A 51 -7.24 16.63 7.84
C SER A 51 -5.93 15.99 7.39
N ILE A 52 -4.88 16.06 8.21
CA ILE A 52 -3.59 15.41 7.97
C ILE A 52 -3.77 13.88 8.00
N ALA A 53 -4.53 13.36 8.97
CA ALA A 53 -4.86 11.95 9.06
C ALA A 53 -5.63 11.47 7.82
N GLY A 54 -6.63 12.24 7.38
CA GLY A 54 -7.43 11.96 6.20
C GLY A 54 -6.59 11.95 4.92
N LEU A 55 -5.74 12.95 4.72
CA LEU A 55 -4.84 13.00 3.55
C LEU A 55 -3.85 11.83 3.54
N GLY A 56 -3.25 11.50 4.68
CA GLY A 56 -2.36 10.34 4.81
C GLY A 56 -3.08 9.02 4.52
N ALA A 57 -4.29 8.84 5.02
CA ALA A 57 -5.10 7.65 4.78
C ALA A 57 -5.55 7.54 3.32
N VAL A 58 -6.05 8.61 2.72
CA VAL A 58 -6.45 8.62 1.30
C VAL A 58 -5.25 8.35 0.40
N GLY A 59 -4.08 8.93 0.70
CA GLY A 59 -2.85 8.67 -0.03
C GLY A 59 -2.41 7.20 0.06
N PHE A 60 -2.39 6.64 1.27
CA PHE A 60 -1.96 5.26 1.51
C PHE A 60 -2.92 4.23 0.91
N PHE A 61 -4.21 4.30 1.25
CA PHE A 61 -5.21 3.35 0.76
C PHE A 61 -5.55 3.56 -0.71
N GLY A 62 -5.53 4.80 -1.20
CA GLY A 62 -5.71 5.10 -2.62
C GLY A 62 -4.59 4.50 -3.47
N TRP A 63 -3.34 4.62 -3.01
CA TRP A 63 -2.22 3.99 -3.71
C TRP A 63 -2.30 2.46 -3.66
N MET A 64 -2.61 1.88 -2.50
CA MET A 64 -2.79 0.43 -2.33
C MET A 64 -3.92 -0.14 -3.20
N PHE A 65 -4.95 0.64 -3.49
CA PHE A 65 -6.03 0.28 -4.42
C PHE A 65 -5.55 0.31 -5.87
N VAL A 66 -4.81 1.36 -6.28
CA VAL A 66 -4.28 1.51 -7.65
C VAL A 66 -3.23 0.45 -7.97
N THR A 67 -2.39 0.05 -7.01
CA THR A 67 -1.38 -1.00 -7.21
C THR A 67 -1.96 -2.41 -7.29
N GLY A 68 -3.28 -2.58 -7.13
CA GLY A 68 -3.97 -3.85 -7.35
C GLY A 68 -3.69 -4.93 -6.30
N ASP A 69 -2.95 -4.59 -5.23
CA ASP A 69 -2.55 -5.56 -4.21
C ASP A 69 -3.75 -5.96 -3.33
N LEU A 70 -4.69 -5.04 -3.10
CA LEU A 70 -6.00 -5.36 -2.50
C LEU A 70 -6.86 -6.22 -3.42
N GLY A 71 -6.82 -6.00 -4.74
CA GLY A 71 -7.51 -6.85 -5.72
C GLY A 71 -6.93 -8.26 -5.74
N THR A 72 -5.61 -8.40 -5.62
CA THR A 72 -4.92 -9.69 -5.62
C THR A 72 -5.10 -10.43 -4.28
N ALA A 73 -5.04 -9.71 -3.15
CA ALA A 73 -5.21 -10.26 -1.81
C ALA A 73 -6.69 -10.57 -1.46
N LEU A 74 -7.66 -9.81 -1.99
CA LEU A 74 -9.10 -10.05 -1.74
C LEU A 74 -9.78 -10.90 -2.82
N LEU A 75 -9.39 -10.81 -4.09
CA LEU A 75 -10.00 -11.64 -5.16
C LEU A 75 -9.33 -13.01 -5.31
N GLY A 76 -8.27 -13.29 -4.53
CA GLY A 76 -7.66 -14.62 -4.48
C GLY A 76 -7.37 -15.20 -5.85
N ILE A 77 -6.97 -14.38 -6.82
CA ILE A 77 -6.66 -14.85 -8.17
C ILE A 77 -5.40 -15.69 -8.01
N PRO A 78 -5.50 -17.03 -8.06
CA PRO A 78 -4.32 -17.86 -7.95
C PRO A 78 -3.52 -17.57 -9.21
N SER A 79 -2.28 -17.16 -9.02
CA SER A 79 -1.30 -17.03 -10.08
C SER A 79 -1.41 -18.27 -10.96
N ARG A 80 -1.72 -18.03 -12.23
CA ARG A 80 -1.89 -19.02 -13.32
C ARG A 80 -0.57 -19.72 -13.67
N THR A 81 0.28 -19.95 -12.66
CA THR A 81 1.58 -20.59 -12.73
C THR A 81 1.43 -22.11 -12.55
N GLU A 82 0.44 -22.58 -11.79
CA GLU A 82 0.23 -24.04 -11.62
C GLU A 82 -0.32 -24.77 -12.85
N ARG A 83 -0.88 -24.07 -13.86
CA ARG A 83 -1.42 -24.75 -15.05
C ARG A 83 -0.34 -25.25 -16.01
N ARG A 84 0.91 -24.79 -15.92
CA ARG A 84 1.98 -25.27 -16.81
C ARG A 84 2.62 -26.58 -16.34
N GLU A 85 2.62 -26.87 -15.05
CA GLU A 85 3.27 -28.09 -14.54
C GLU A 85 2.36 -29.34 -14.62
N GLN A 86 1.03 -29.18 -14.58
CA GLN A 86 0.11 -30.31 -14.74
C GLN A 86 0.00 -30.82 -16.18
N GLN A 87 0.13 -29.96 -17.19
CA GLN A 87 0.03 -30.36 -18.59
C GLN A 87 1.26 -31.15 -19.07
N GLU A 88 2.42 -30.95 -18.45
CA GLU A 88 3.65 -31.68 -18.79
C GLU A 88 3.65 -33.10 -18.19
N HIS A 89 2.95 -33.31 -17.07
CA HIS A 89 2.80 -34.62 -16.45
C HIS A 89 1.72 -35.50 -17.11
N GLU A 90 0.72 -34.93 -17.76
CA GLU A 90 -0.31 -35.68 -18.49
C GLU A 90 0.15 -36.11 -19.90
N SER A 91 1.06 -35.35 -20.54
CA SER A 91 1.65 -35.74 -21.83
C SER A 91 2.71 -36.84 -21.73
N ARG A 92 3.03 -37.32 -20.51
CA ARG A 92 4.09 -38.31 -20.24
C ARG A 92 3.55 -39.65 -19.69
N LYS A 93 2.24 -39.86 -19.69
CA LYS A 93 1.58 -41.15 -19.47
C LYS A 93 0.93 -41.62 -20.75
#